data_AF-A0AAU4NS05-F1
#
_entry.id   AF-A0AAU4NS05-F1
#
_cell.length_a   1.000
_cell.length_b   1.000
_cell.length_c   1.000
_cell.angle_alpha   90.00
_cell.angle_beta   90.00
_cell.angle_gamma   90.00
#
_symmetry.space_group_name_H-M   'P 1'
#
loop_
_entity.id
_entity.type
_entity.pdbx_description
1 polymer ?
#
loop_
_entity_poly.entity_id
_entity_poly.type
_entity_poly.pdbx_seq_one_letter_code
_entity_poly.pdbx_strand_id
1 'polypeptide(L)'
;MTTGNDGFDARLNEVLEQQAVRVGETVPAYVRRAVMTRLVKELAEADDTDLGHLLKRLESTADPVPDTPASTPPAASDMPAIVTDPDRVRAVEATGLLDTPSEPAYDRIVAMAADALSTPGASISLIDKDRQFIKSAVGFGPEEERPREIPLEAGMCRHTVALGEPLLVEDARLDEKFMNHPGVLDKTFISYLGIPLVDDGGHAVGTLCVWDAEPRQWTTGHVQVLKDIAWMVRERIFE
;
A
#
# COMPACT_ATOMS: atom_id res chain seq x y z
N MET A 1 -4.49 -19.26 -26.10
CA MET A 1 -3.35 -20.02 -25.56
C MET A 1 -2.75 -19.16 -24.45
N THR A 2 -3.24 -19.35 -23.22
CA THR A 2 -2.83 -18.62 -22.02
C THR A 2 -2.00 -19.56 -21.18
N THR A 3 -0.68 -19.47 -21.31
CA THR A 3 0.30 -20.17 -20.48
C THR A 3 1.40 -19.17 -20.17
N GLY A 4 1.33 -18.50 -19.02
CA GLY A 4 2.35 -17.51 -18.67
C GLY A 4 2.03 -16.63 -17.47
N ASN A 5 1.76 -17.23 -16.31
CA ASN A 5 2.23 -16.72 -15.00
C ASN A 5 1.94 -17.68 -13.84
N ASP A 6 0.92 -18.55 -13.94
CA ASP A 6 0.64 -19.58 -12.91
C ASP A 6 1.86 -20.47 -12.62
N GLY A 7 2.65 -20.77 -13.65
CA GLY A 7 3.89 -21.54 -13.50
C GLY A 7 5.06 -20.76 -12.91
N PHE A 8 5.03 -19.42 -12.97
CA PHE A 8 6.04 -18.57 -12.36
C PHE A 8 5.77 -18.40 -10.86
N ASP A 9 4.52 -18.12 -10.47
CA ASP A 9 4.16 -17.92 -9.06
C ASP A 9 4.26 -19.22 -8.26
N ALA A 10 3.81 -20.35 -8.84
CA ALA A 10 4.02 -21.66 -8.23
C ALA A 10 5.50 -21.99 -8.06
N ARG A 11 6.32 -21.68 -9.08
CA ARG A 11 7.77 -21.87 -9.03
C ARG A 11 8.44 -20.91 -8.04
N LEU A 12 7.96 -19.69 -7.92
CA LEU A 12 8.50 -18.70 -6.98
C LEU A 12 8.17 -19.13 -5.54
N ASN A 13 6.94 -19.55 -5.27
CA ASN A 13 6.55 -20.11 -3.97
C ASN A 13 7.39 -21.34 -3.62
N GLU A 14 7.58 -22.27 -4.57
CA GLU A 14 8.43 -23.44 -4.37
C GLU A 14 9.89 -23.05 -4.07
N VAL A 15 10.42 -22.05 -4.78
CA VAL A 15 11.77 -21.52 -4.53
C VAL A 15 11.86 -20.86 -3.16
N LEU A 16 10.86 -20.07 -2.77
CA LEU A 16 10.79 -19.41 -1.46
C LEU A 16 10.70 -20.42 -0.32
N GLU A 17 9.88 -21.46 -0.47
CA GLU A 17 9.80 -22.59 0.46
C GLU A 17 11.16 -23.29 0.60
N GLN A 18 11.80 -23.62 -0.52
CA GLN A 18 13.11 -24.26 -0.51
C GLN A 18 14.18 -23.40 0.18
N GLN A 19 14.19 -22.08 -0.08
CA GLN A 19 15.17 -21.21 0.57
C GLN A 19 14.87 -20.98 2.05
N ALA A 20 13.60 -20.82 2.43
CA ALA A 20 13.19 -20.67 3.82
C ALA A 20 13.56 -21.91 4.65
N VAL A 21 13.27 -23.11 4.13
CA VAL A 21 13.68 -24.38 4.73
C VAL A 21 15.20 -24.48 4.87
N ARG A 22 15.96 -24.04 3.85
CA ARG A 22 17.43 -24.10 3.86
C ARG A 22 18.05 -23.28 4.99
N VAL A 23 17.42 -22.20 5.40
CA VAL A 23 17.92 -21.32 6.47
C VAL A 23 17.17 -21.49 7.79
N GLY A 24 16.24 -22.46 7.88
CA GLY A 24 15.48 -22.77 9.09
C GLY A 24 14.43 -21.73 9.46
N GLU A 25 13.90 -20.99 8.48
CA GLU A 25 12.91 -19.93 8.67
C GLU A 25 11.56 -20.32 8.06
N THR A 26 10.48 -19.67 8.50
CA THR A 26 9.21 -19.71 7.78
C THR A 26 9.31 -18.88 6.49
N VAL A 27 8.53 -19.22 5.46
CA VAL A 27 8.51 -18.44 4.20
C VAL A 27 8.27 -16.94 4.44
N PRO A 28 7.30 -16.52 5.28
CA PRO A 28 7.12 -15.11 5.60
C PRO A 28 8.35 -14.46 6.25
N ALA A 29 9.05 -15.15 7.15
CA ALA A 29 10.26 -14.63 7.79
C ALA A 29 11.43 -14.51 6.80
N TYR A 30 11.56 -15.49 5.90
CA TYR A 30 12.58 -15.48 4.85
C TYR A 30 12.37 -14.34 3.85
N VAL A 31 11.15 -14.17 3.34
CA VAL A 31 10.79 -13.08 2.42
C VAL A 31 11.06 -11.73 3.08
N ARG A 32 10.61 -11.56 4.33
CA ARG A 32 10.84 -10.36 5.12
C ARG A 32 12.32 -10.02 5.21
N ARG A 33 13.17 -10.98 5.60
CA ARG A 33 14.61 -10.76 5.72
C ARG A 33 15.30 -10.49 4.37
N ALA A 34 14.88 -11.17 3.31
CA ALA A 34 15.40 -10.96 1.96
C ALA A 34 15.08 -9.55 1.43
N VAL A 35 13.84 -9.11 1.63
CA VAL A 35 13.39 -7.75 1.30
C VAL A 35 14.12 -6.72 2.15
N MET A 36 14.21 -6.91 3.48
CA MET A 36 14.99 -6.05 4.39
C MET A 36 16.45 -5.91 3.95
N THR A 37 17.11 -7.01 3.62
CA THR A 37 18.52 -7.00 3.20
C THR A 37 18.69 -6.20 1.90
N ARG A 38 17.73 -6.31 0.99
CA ARG A 38 17.75 -5.54 -0.26
C ARG A 38 17.53 -4.05 -0.01
N LEU A 39 16.55 -3.71 0.83
CA LEU A 39 16.20 -2.33 1.18
C LEU A 39 17.32 -1.61 1.94
N VAL A 40 17.89 -2.26 2.95
CA VAL A 40 19.05 -1.76 3.70
C VAL A 40 20.23 -1.48 2.78
N LYS A 41 20.47 -2.37 1.81
CA LYS A 41 21.54 -2.17 0.83
C LYS A 41 21.27 -0.95 -0.06
N GLU A 42 20.05 -0.78 -0.55
CA GLU A 42 19.69 0.35 -1.41
C GLU A 42 19.66 1.70 -0.65
N LEU A 43 19.25 1.70 0.62
CA LEU A 43 19.26 2.90 1.46
C LEU A 43 20.67 3.26 1.96
N ALA A 44 21.52 2.26 2.24
CA ALA A 44 22.92 2.49 2.58
C ALA A 44 23.74 3.03 1.38
N GLU A 45 23.35 2.71 0.15
CA GLU A 45 23.89 3.33 -1.06
C GLU A 45 23.46 4.80 -1.23
N ALA A 46 22.45 5.26 -0.48
CA ALA A 46 21.88 6.61 -0.53
C ALA A 46 22.29 7.54 0.64
N ASP A 47 23.23 7.13 1.49
CA ASP A 47 23.79 7.87 2.64
C ASP A 47 22.75 8.36 3.68
N ASP A 48 21.74 7.52 3.97
CA ASP A 48 20.71 7.81 4.97
C ASP A 48 21.11 7.26 6.35
N THR A 49 21.15 8.13 7.36
CA THR A 49 21.76 7.86 8.68
C THR A 49 20.78 7.22 9.68
N ASP A 50 19.52 6.97 9.28
CA ASP A 50 18.44 6.54 10.18
C ASP A 50 18.22 5.00 10.23
N LEU A 51 19.06 4.22 9.54
CA LEU A 51 18.92 2.77 9.43
C LEU A 51 18.97 2.02 10.78
N GLY A 52 19.66 2.58 11.78
CA GLY A 52 19.96 1.88 13.04
C GLY A 52 18.73 1.67 13.93
N HIS A 53 17.78 2.61 13.92
CA HIS A 53 16.56 2.53 14.72
C HIS A 53 15.51 1.60 14.09
N LEU A 54 15.44 1.62 12.77
CA LEU A 54 14.64 0.73 11.92
C LEU A 54 14.96 -0.75 12.17
N LEU A 55 16.24 -1.12 12.08
CA LEU A 55 16.69 -2.50 12.29
C LEU A 55 16.34 -3.03 13.70
N LYS A 56 16.49 -2.19 14.72
CA LYS A 56 16.32 -2.58 16.12
C LYS A 56 14.86 -2.85 16.51
N ARG A 57 13.89 -2.19 15.86
CA ARG A 57 12.45 -2.45 16.09
C ARG A 57 11.93 -3.62 15.25
N LEU A 58 12.44 -3.79 14.04
CA LEU A 58 12.06 -4.86 13.13
C LEU A 58 12.49 -6.25 13.62
N GLU A 59 13.60 -6.34 14.37
CA GLU A 59 14.00 -7.55 15.09
C GLU A 59 13.09 -7.90 16.28
N SER A 60 12.26 -6.94 16.75
CA SER A 60 11.47 -7.09 17.99
C SER A 60 9.99 -7.43 17.80
N THR A 61 9.44 -7.39 16.58
CA THR A 61 8.02 -7.69 16.32
C THR A 61 7.80 -9.12 15.84
N ALA A 62 7.74 -10.02 16.81
CA ALA A 62 7.24 -11.38 16.68
C ALA A 62 5.71 -11.45 16.83
N ASP A 63 4.97 -10.41 16.40
CA ASP A 63 3.52 -10.48 16.42
C ASP A 63 3.01 -11.20 15.16
N PRO A 64 2.18 -12.25 15.31
CA PRO A 64 1.64 -12.98 14.19
C PRO A 64 0.74 -12.07 13.37
N VAL A 65 0.92 -12.09 12.05
CA VAL A 65 -0.09 -11.61 11.11
C VAL A 65 -1.36 -12.41 11.40
N PRO A 66 -2.50 -11.77 11.72
CA PRO A 66 -3.74 -12.51 11.87
C PRO A 66 -4.08 -13.18 10.53
N ASP A 67 -4.10 -14.51 10.49
CA ASP A 67 -4.71 -15.31 9.40
C ASP A 67 -6.24 -15.19 9.46
N THR A 68 -6.76 -13.95 9.43
CA THR A 68 -8.20 -13.71 9.49
C THR A 68 -8.70 -13.39 8.09
N PRO A 69 -9.75 -14.08 7.60
CA PRO A 69 -10.46 -13.64 6.40
C PRO A 69 -10.95 -12.21 6.63
N ALA A 70 -10.84 -11.37 5.60
CA ALA A 70 -11.36 -10.01 5.50
C ALA A 70 -12.31 -9.62 6.65
N SER A 71 -11.86 -8.73 7.53
CA SER A 71 -12.75 -7.97 8.39
C SER A 71 -13.89 -7.45 7.53
N THR A 72 -15.13 -7.71 7.93
CA THR A 72 -16.30 -7.33 7.15
C THR A 72 -16.21 -5.83 6.92
N PRO A 73 -16.09 -5.36 5.66
CA PRO A 73 -15.97 -3.94 5.41
C PRO A 73 -17.18 -3.22 6.00
N PRO A 74 -17.00 -2.01 6.55
CA PRO A 74 -18.13 -1.23 7.04
C PRO A 74 -19.21 -1.15 5.95
N ALA A 75 -20.48 -1.16 6.37
CA ALA A 75 -21.58 -1.01 5.44
C ALA A 75 -21.36 0.25 4.59
N ALA A 76 -21.64 0.18 3.29
CA ALA A 76 -21.39 1.29 2.36
C ALA A 76 -22.08 2.61 2.80
N SER A 77 -23.11 2.53 3.65
CA SER A 77 -23.80 3.66 4.27
C SER A 77 -22.97 4.46 5.27
N ASP A 78 -22.00 3.83 5.93
CA ASP A 78 -21.28 4.40 7.06
C ASP A 78 -19.95 5.04 6.64
N MET A 79 -19.49 4.69 5.42
CA MET A 79 -18.26 5.16 4.81
C MET A 79 -18.12 6.69 4.78
N PRO A 80 -19.14 7.48 4.34
CA PRO A 80 -19.00 8.93 4.33
C PRO A 80 -18.77 9.49 5.74
N ALA A 81 -19.44 8.93 6.75
CA ALA A 81 -19.30 9.37 8.14
C ALA A 81 -17.89 9.07 8.69
N ILE A 82 -17.30 7.92 8.35
CA ILE A 82 -15.93 7.56 8.76
C ILE A 82 -14.90 8.49 8.11
N VAL A 83 -15.02 8.71 6.79
CA VAL A 83 -14.06 9.54 6.05
C VAL A 83 -14.20 11.02 6.41
N THR A 84 -15.41 11.50 6.71
CA THR A 84 -15.64 12.90 7.12
C THR A 84 -15.58 13.12 8.62
N ASP A 85 -15.15 12.12 9.39
CA ASP A 85 -14.99 12.25 10.84
C ASP A 85 -14.09 13.45 11.17
N PRO A 86 -14.54 14.40 12.01
CA PRO A 86 -13.80 15.62 12.30
C PRO A 86 -12.44 15.40 12.98
N ASP A 87 -12.29 14.37 13.82
CA ASP A 87 -11.01 14.05 14.47
C ASP A 87 -10.03 13.48 13.44
N ARG A 88 -10.49 12.59 12.56
CA ARG A 88 -9.70 12.07 11.44
C ARG A 88 -9.27 13.16 10.46
N VAL A 89 -10.18 14.07 10.08
CA VAL A 89 -9.84 15.20 9.19
C VAL A 89 -8.79 16.10 9.84
N ARG A 90 -8.90 16.40 11.15
CA ARG A 90 -7.85 17.12 11.87
C ARG A 90 -6.52 16.37 11.87
N ALA A 91 -6.54 15.04 11.99
CA ALA A 91 -5.32 14.23 11.90
C ALA A 91 -4.67 14.31 10.50
N VAL A 92 -5.48 14.36 9.44
CA VAL A 92 -4.99 14.58 8.06
C VAL A 92 -4.34 15.95 7.94
N GLU A 93 -5.00 17.00 8.42
CA GLU A 93 -4.46 18.37 8.42
C GLU A 93 -3.16 18.47 9.21
N ALA A 94 -3.08 17.77 10.35
CA ALA A 94 -1.90 17.75 11.23
C ALA A 94 -0.66 17.12 10.57
N THR A 95 -0.82 16.33 9.50
CA THR A 95 0.32 15.84 8.71
C THR A 95 1.12 16.97 8.06
N GLY A 96 0.49 18.13 7.81
CA GLY A 96 1.11 19.25 7.10
C GLY A 96 1.45 18.97 5.64
N LEU A 97 0.97 17.86 5.07
CA LEU A 97 1.36 17.39 3.74
C LEU A 97 0.35 17.76 2.65
N LEU A 98 -0.89 18.13 2.99
CA LEU A 98 -1.87 18.60 2.02
C LEU A 98 -1.32 19.80 1.22
N ASP A 99 -1.54 19.79 -0.10
CA ASP A 99 -1.15 20.85 -1.04
C ASP A 99 0.36 21.16 -1.14
N THR A 100 1.21 20.37 -0.48
CA THR A 100 2.66 20.52 -0.56
C THR A 100 3.22 20.08 -1.92
N PRO A 101 4.42 20.55 -2.34
CA PRO A 101 5.12 20.05 -3.52
C PRO A 101 5.40 18.53 -3.47
N SER A 102 5.68 17.92 -4.63
CA SER A 102 6.28 16.57 -4.67
C SER A 102 7.61 16.57 -3.90
N GLU A 103 7.93 15.47 -3.22
CA GLU A 103 9.21 15.32 -2.54
C GLU A 103 9.88 14.01 -2.96
N PRO A 104 11.18 14.04 -3.34
CA PRO A 104 11.90 12.86 -3.84
C PRO A 104 11.88 11.65 -2.89
N ALA A 105 11.74 11.89 -1.58
CA ALA A 105 11.66 10.81 -0.60
C ALA A 105 10.37 9.97 -0.76
N TYR A 106 9.22 10.61 -0.98
CA TYR A 106 7.97 9.89 -1.21
C TYR A 106 7.96 9.24 -2.60
N ASP A 107 8.54 9.90 -3.60
CA ASP A 107 8.65 9.36 -4.97
C ASP A 107 9.44 8.07 -5.02
N ARG A 108 10.55 8.00 -4.28
CA ARG A 108 11.35 6.77 -4.13
C ARG A 108 10.55 5.65 -3.47
N ILE A 109 9.81 5.96 -2.40
CA ILE A 109 9.01 4.96 -1.68
C ILE A 109 7.91 4.39 -2.58
N VAL A 110 7.22 5.25 -3.33
CA VAL A 110 6.15 4.83 -4.24
C VAL A 110 6.70 3.99 -5.40
N ALA A 111 7.81 4.40 -6.01
CA ALA A 111 8.48 3.61 -7.05
C ALA A 111 8.90 2.23 -6.52
N MET A 112 9.47 2.19 -5.32
CA MET A 112 9.87 0.96 -4.67
C MET A 112 8.69 0.02 -4.35
N ALA A 113 7.55 0.57 -3.93
CA ALA A 113 6.33 -0.23 -3.73
C ALA A 113 5.86 -0.86 -5.05
N ALA A 114 5.85 -0.09 -6.13
CA ALA A 114 5.49 -0.59 -7.45
C ALA A 114 6.45 -1.69 -7.94
N ASP A 115 7.76 -1.46 -7.81
CA ASP A 115 8.80 -2.40 -8.24
C ASP A 115 8.79 -3.69 -7.41
N ALA A 116 8.71 -3.57 -6.09
CA ALA A 116 8.73 -4.72 -5.17
C ALA A 116 7.54 -5.67 -5.39
N LEU A 117 6.39 -5.14 -5.79
CA LEU A 117 5.18 -5.91 -6.08
C LEU A 117 4.94 -6.13 -7.57
N SER A 118 5.87 -5.69 -8.42
CA SER A 118 5.80 -5.78 -9.88
C SER A 118 4.48 -5.26 -10.46
N THR A 119 3.99 -4.14 -9.93
CA THR A 119 2.74 -3.49 -10.36
C THR A 119 3.03 -2.24 -11.18
N PRO A 120 2.20 -1.88 -12.18
CA PRO A 120 2.44 -0.70 -13.01
C PRO A 120 2.22 0.62 -12.27
N GLY A 121 1.47 0.63 -11.17
CA GLY A 121 1.13 1.85 -10.45
C GLY A 121 1.14 1.69 -8.94
N ALA A 122 1.53 2.77 -8.27
CA ALA A 122 1.52 2.91 -6.82
C ALA A 122 1.30 4.38 -6.44
N SER A 123 0.75 4.65 -5.25
CA SER A 123 0.62 6.00 -4.74
C SER A 123 0.59 6.09 -3.22
N ILE A 124 1.06 7.23 -2.71
CA ILE A 124 0.77 7.71 -1.37
C ILE A 124 -0.30 8.79 -1.52
N SER A 125 -1.44 8.58 -0.87
CA SER A 125 -2.56 9.51 -0.92
C SER A 125 -3.06 9.86 0.48
N LEU A 126 -3.41 11.12 0.71
CA LEU A 126 -4.10 11.61 1.90
C LEU A 126 -5.58 11.80 1.57
N ILE A 127 -6.44 11.40 2.50
CA ILE A 127 -7.88 11.49 2.32
C ILE A 127 -8.39 12.66 3.14
N ASP A 128 -8.75 13.75 2.47
CA ASP A 128 -9.32 14.95 3.08
C ASP A 128 -10.86 14.81 3.17
N LYS A 129 -11.56 15.86 3.60
CA LYS A 129 -13.02 15.87 3.77
C LYS A 129 -13.79 15.66 2.47
N ASP A 130 -13.30 16.18 1.34
CA ASP A 130 -14.00 16.23 0.04
C ASP A 130 -13.11 15.88 -1.16
N ARG A 131 -11.85 15.53 -0.92
CA ARG A 131 -10.90 15.16 -1.97
C ARG A 131 -9.92 14.09 -1.51
N GLN A 132 -9.32 13.41 -2.47
CA GLN A 132 -8.11 12.64 -2.27
C GLN A 132 -6.93 13.47 -2.81
N PHE A 133 -5.97 13.79 -1.95
CA PHE A 133 -4.72 14.45 -2.33
C PHE A 133 -3.63 13.39 -2.56
N ILE A 134 -3.01 13.39 -3.72
CA ILE A 134 -1.98 12.44 -4.11
C ILE A 134 -0.63 13.07 -3.80
N LYS A 135 0.02 12.60 -2.73
CA LYS A 135 1.33 13.11 -2.29
C LYS A 135 2.45 12.68 -3.23
N SER A 136 2.38 11.44 -3.72
CA SER A 136 3.28 10.90 -4.73
C SER A 136 2.61 9.72 -5.44
N ALA A 137 2.93 9.54 -6.73
CA ALA A 137 2.41 8.44 -7.53
C ALA A 137 3.35 8.04 -8.66
N VAL A 138 3.28 6.77 -9.06
CA VAL A 138 3.80 6.25 -10.33
C VAL A 138 2.67 5.52 -11.07
N GLY A 139 2.81 5.36 -12.39
CA GLY A 139 1.83 4.59 -13.20
C GLY A 139 0.63 5.38 -13.74
N PHE A 140 0.61 6.71 -13.63
CA PHE A 140 -0.49 7.56 -14.11
C PHE A 140 -0.12 8.43 -15.35
N GLY A 141 0.89 8.04 -16.12
CA GLY A 141 1.45 8.91 -17.18
C GLY A 141 2.44 9.97 -16.65
N PRO A 142 2.84 10.97 -17.46
CA PRO A 142 3.81 12.00 -17.08
C PRO A 142 3.39 12.80 -15.84
N GLU A 143 4.33 13.20 -14.97
CA GLU A 143 4.01 13.94 -13.73
C GLU A 143 3.35 15.30 -13.97
N GLU A 144 3.76 15.98 -15.04
CA GLU A 144 3.33 17.33 -15.37
C GLU A 144 1.85 17.41 -15.79
N GLU A 145 1.28 16.28 -16.22
CA GLU A 145 -0.10 16.18 -16.70
C GLU A 145 -1.03 15.56 -15.66
N ARG A 146 -0.50 15.12 -14.51
CA ARG A 146 -1.26 14.41 -13.48
C ARG A 146 -1.91 15.37 -12.49
N PRO A 147 -3.23 15.29 -12.28
CA PRO A 147 -3.85 16.03 -11.19
C PRO A 147 -3.37 15.47 -9.85
N ARG A 148 -2.90 16.34 -8.95
CA ARG A 148 -2.49 15.97 -7.58
C ARG A 148 -3.66 15.87 -6.61
N GLU A 149 -4.87 16.11 -7.10
CA GLU A 149 -6.10 15.90 -6.36
C GLU A 149 -7.15 15.29 -7.29
N ILE A 150 -7.97 14.42 -6.72
CA ILE A 150 -9.15 13.88 -7.40
C ILE A 150 -10.36 14.00 -6.48
N PRO A 151 -11.58 14.08 -7.04
CA PRO A 151 -12.81 13.99 -6.24
C PRO A 151 -12.76 12.74 -5.36
N LEU A 152 -13.20 12.87 -4.10
CA LEU A 152 -13.17 11.77 -3.14
C LEU A 152 -13.87 10.51 -3.71
N GLU A 153 -14.94 10.70 -4.48
CA GLU A 153 -15.71 9.62 -5.09
C GLU A 153 -15.01 8.84 -6.19
N ALA A 154 -13.98 9.42 -6.78
CA ALA A 154 -13.18 8.78 -7.83
C ALA A 154 -12.01 7.95 -7.27
N GLY A 155 -11.72 8.06 -5.97
CA GLY A 155 -10.58 7.41 -5.34
C GLY A 155 -10.91 6.08 -4.66
N MET A 156 -10.12 5.03 -4.94
CA MET A 156 -10.22 3.76 -4.21
C MET A 156 -9.71 3.89 -2.76
N CYS A 157 -8.78 4.81 -2.51
CA CYS A 157 -8.09 4.93 -1.23
C CYS A 157 -9.00 5.29 -0.05
N ARG A 158 -10.14 5.94 -0.30
CA ARG A 158 -11.16 6.18 0.74
C ARG A 158 -11.73 4.87 1.31
N HIS A 159 -11.77 3.81 0.51
CA HIS A 159 -12.28 2.51 0.94
C HIS A 159 -11.32 1.83 1.90
N THR A 160 -10.02 1.93 1.63
CA THR A 160 -8.97 1.48 2.55
C THR A 160 -8.99 2.30 3.84
N VAL A 161 -9.10 3.63 3.77
CA VAL A 161 -9.16 4.49 4.96
C VAL A 161 -10.38 4.17 5.83
N ALA A 162 -11.55 4.03 5.22
CA ALA A 162 -12.75 3.74 5.97
C ALA A 162 -12.78 2.31 6.54
N LEU A 163 -12.13 1.36 5.87
CA LEU A 163 -11.92 0.02 6.41
C LEU A 163 -10.97 0.04 7.63
N GLY A 164 -9.98 0.94 7.64
CA GLY A 164 -8.97 1.04 8.70
C GLY A 164 -7.97 -0.13 8.72
N GLU A 165 -8.10 -1.06 7.77
CA GLU A 165 -7.25 -2.25 7.60
C GLU A 165 -6.88 -2.44 6.12
N PRO A 166 -5.95 -3.35 5.77
CA PRO A 166 -5.59 -3.61 4.38
C PRO A 166 -6.80 -3.96 3.51
N LEU A 167 -6.93 -3.29 2.36
CA LEU A 167 -7.95 -3.59 1.36
C LEU A 167 -7.32 -4.32 0.18
N LEU A 168 -7.80 -5.53 -0.08
CA LEU A 168 -7.37 -6.39 -1.19
C LEU A 168 -8.52 -6.53 -2.18
N VAL A 169 -8.26 -6.17 -3.43
CA VAL A 169 -9.19 -6.36 -4.56
C VAL A 169 -8.44 -7.08 -5.67
N GLU A 170 -8.80 -8.32 -5.92
CA GLU A 170 -8.14 -9.15 -6.95
C GLU A 170 -8.65 -8.83 -8.35
N ASP A 171 -9.97 -8.65 -8.50
CA ASP A 171 -10.63 -8.20 -9.73
C ASP A 171 -11.87 -7.37 -9.38
N ALA A 172 -11.73 -6.05 -9.49
CA ALA A 172 -12.76 -5.09 -9.16
C ALA A 172 -14.01 -5.20 -10.04
N ARG A 173 -13.92 -5.85 -11.21
CA ARG A 173 -15.07 -6.08 -12.10
C ARG A 173 -16.01 -7.16 -11.56
N LEU A 174 -15.50 -8.02 -10.69
CA LEU A 174 -16.24 -9.12 -10.06
C LEU A 174 -16.78 -8.74 -8.68
N ASP A 175 -16.32 -7.63 -8.11
CA ASP A 175 -16.80 -7.12 -6.83
C ASP A 175 -17.98 -6.17 -7.06
N GLU A 176 -19.17 -6.53 -6.55
CA GLU A 176 -20.38 -5.71 -6.67
C GLU A 176 -20.21 -4.26 -6.14
N LYS A 177 -19.28 -4.04 -5.20
CA LYS A 177 -18.99 -2.72 -4.64
C LYS A 177 -18.16 -1.85 -5.60
N PHE A 178 -17.31 -2.48 -6.42
CA PHE A 178 -16.31 -1.79 -7.23
C PHE A 178 -16.56 -1.89 -8.74
N MET A 179 -17.42 -2.80 -9.20
CA MET A 179 -17.65 -3.02 -10.64
C MET A 179 -18.14 -1.77 -11.39
N ASN A 180 -18.79 -0.84 -10.69
CA ASN A 180 -19.27 0.43 -11.21
C ASN A 180 -18.38 1.63 -10.82
N HIS A 181 -17.22 1.38 -10.20
CA HIS A 181 -16.29 2.44 -9.82
C HIS A 181 -15.71 3.11 -11.07
N PRO A 182 -15.60 4.46 -11.13
CA PRO A 182 -15.12 5.17 -12.33
C PRO A 182 -13.78 4.62 -12.86
N GLY A 183 -12.81 4.41 -11.97
CA GLY A 183 -11.49 3.83 -12.31
C GLY A 183 -11.50 2.39 -12.83
N VAL A 184 -12.59 1.64 -12.62
CA VAL A 184 -12.77 0.30 -13.20
C VAL A 184 -13.40 0.42 -14.60
N LEU A 185 -14.36 1.33 -14.76
CA LEU A 185 -15.04 1.58 -16.03
C LEU A 185 -14.12 2.20 -17.08
N ASP A 186 -13.21 3.09 -16.68
CA ASP A 186 -12.20 3.69 -17.56
C ASP A 186 -10.92 2.85 -17.70
N LYS A 187 -10.85 1.70 -17.01
CA LYS A 187 -9.73 0.75 -17.00
C LYS A 187 -8.43 1.30 -16.40
N THR A 188 -8.52 2.28 -15.50
CA THR A 188 -7.40 2.74 -14.69
C THR A 188 -6.85 1.62 -13.80
N PHE A 189 -7.72 0.81 -13.21
CA PHE A 189 -7.32 -0.37 -12.44
C PHE A 189 -8.37 -1.49 -12.50
N ILE A 190 -7.89 -2.73 -12.31
CA ILE A 190 -8.67 -3.95 -12.15
C ILE A 190 -8.31 -4.61 -10.81
N SER A 191 -7.04 -4.62 -10.41
CA SER A 191 -6.62 -5.09 -9.09
C SER A 191 -6.07 -3.94 -8.25
N TYR A 192 -6.25 -4.02 -6.94
CA TYR A 192 -5.83 -3.00 -5.98
C TYR A 192 -5.41 -3.66 -4.66
N LEU A 193 -4.31 -3.19 -4.09
CA LEU A 193 -3.90 -3.48 -2.73
C LEU A 193 -3.57 -2.17 -2.02
N GLY A 194 -4.29 -1.85 -0.95
CA GLY A 194 -4.10 -0.64 -0.17
C GLY A 194 -3.82 -0.93 1.29
N ILE A 195 -2.83 -0.25 1.86
CA ILE A 195 -2.54 -0.24 3.30
C ILE A 195 -2.89 1.15 3.85
N PRO A 196 -3.73 1.25 4.90
CA PRO A 196 -4.02 2.53 5.52
C PRO A 196 -2.79 3.08 6.26
N LEU A 197 -2.59 4.39 6.17
CA LEU A 197 -1.61 5.13 6.97
C LEU A 197 -2.33 5.65 8.21
N VAL A 198 -2.00 5.10 9.37
CA VAL A 198 -2.69 5.35 10.64
C VAL A 198 -1.78 6.10 11.60
N ASP A 199 -2.27 7.21 12.16
CA ASP A 199 -1.57 8.01 13.17
C ASP A 199 -1.52 7.30 14.54
N ASP A 200 -0.86 7.89 15.53
CA ASP A 200 -0.81 7.36 16.90
C ASP A 200 -2.18 7.39 17.63
N GLY A 201 -3.12 8.20 17.13
CA GLY A 201 -4.49 8.30 17.64
C GLY A 201 -5.43 7.23 17.08
N GLY A 202 -4.98 6.42 16.13
CA GLY A 202 -5.81 5.42 15.44
C GLY A 202 -6.59 5.96 14.24
N HIS A 203 -6.33 7.17 13.79
CA HIS A 203 -6.97 7.78 12.62
C HIS A 203 -6.25 7.37 11.34
N ALA A 204 -6.98 6.74 10.41
CA ALA A 204 -6.50 6.51 9.05
C ALA A 204 -6.51 7.82 8.25
N VAL A 205 -5.35 8.43 8.05
CA VAL A 205 -5.21 9.72 7.35
C VAL A 205 -5.07 9.56 5.83
N GLY A 206 -4.64 8.39 5.38
CA GLY A 206 -4.29 8.16 3.99
C GLY A 206 -4.01 6.70 3.69
N THR A 207 -3.36 6.45 2.56
CA THR A 207 -3.00 5.11 2.11
C THR A 207 -1.65 5.11 1.39
N LEU A 208 -0.91 4.02 1.54
CA LEU A 208 0.00 3.53 0.50
C LEU A 208 -0.74 2.44 -0.28
N CYS A 209 -0.83 2.56 -1.61
CA CYS A 209 -1.49 1.56 -2.42
C CYS A 209 -0.73 1.24 -3.70
N VAL A 210 -1.00 0.06 -4.25
CA VAL A 210 -0.58 -0.39 -5.58
C VAL A 210 -1.78 -0.88 -6.36
N TRP A 211 -1.70 -0.81 -7.70
CA TRP A 211 -2.76 -1.30 -8.58
C TRP A 211 -2.22 -1.82 -9.90
N ASP A 212 -3.05 -2.59 -10.59
CA ASP A 212 -2.81 -3.05 -11.95
C ASP A 212 -4.11 -2.98 -12.77
N ALA A 213 -3.97 -2.81 -14.08
CA ALA A 213 -5.03 -2.93 -15.08
C ALA A 213 -5.39 -4.38 -15.42
N GLU A 214 -4.74 -5.37 -14.79
CA GLU A 214 -5.10 -6.80 -14.86
C GLU A 214 -5.45 -7.38 -13.47
N PRO A 215 -6.20 -8.49 -13.40
CA PRO A 215 -6.45 -9.20 -12.15
C PRO A 215 -5.16 -9.69 -11.49
N ARG A 216 -5.10 -9.67 -10.16
CA ARG A 216 -3.94 -10.15 -9.38
C ARG A 216 -4.37 -10.86 -8.11
N GLN A 217 -3.70 -11.97 -7.80
CA GLN A 217 -3.82 -12.61 -6.49
C GLN A 217 -2.85 -11.98 -5.50
N TRP A 218 -3.39 -11.40 -4.43
CA TRP A 218 -2.59 -10.75 -3.39
C TRP A 218 -2.27 -11.74 -2.28
N THR A 219 -1.01 -12.16 -2.20
CA THR A 219 -0.55 -13.08 -1.15
C THR A 219 -0.32 -12.35 0.17
N THR A 220 -0.26 -13.09 1.28
CA THR A 220 0.15 -12.54 2.58
C THR A 220 1.55 -11.90 2.53
N GLY A 221 2.44 -12.41 1.66
CA GLY A 221 3.74 -11.80 1.38
C GLY A 221 3.62 -10.41 0.72
N HIS A 222 2.76 -10.25 -0.28
CA HIS A 222 2.51 -8.93 -0.90
C HIS A 222 1.97 -7.93 0.11
N VAL A 223 1.00 -8.36 0.94
CA VAL A 223 0.45 -7.52 2.01
C VAL A 223 1.53 -7.12 3.00
N GLN A 224 2.38 -8.05 3.44
CA GLN A 224 3.44 -7.74 4.40
C GLN A 224 4.48 -6.77 3.82
N VAL A 225 4.91 -6.99 2.58
CA VAL A 225 5.84 -6.06 1.90
C VAL A 225 5.25 -4.66 1.83
N LEU A 226 3.99 -4.51 1.42
CA LEU A 226 3.38 -3.18 1.35
C LEU A 226 3.17 -2.56 2.73
N LYS A 227 2.87 -3.37 3.77
CA LYS A 227 2.80 -2.89 5.17
C LYS A 227 4.13 -2.37 5.66
N ASP A 228 5.22 -3.09 5.41
CA ASP A 228 6.58 -2.69 5.80
C ASP A 228 6.94 -1.37 5.11
N ILE A 229 6.57 -1.21 3.84
CA ILE A 229 6.80 0.05 3.10
C ILE A 229 5.91 1.18 3.64
N ALA A 230 4.63 0.90 3.90
CA ALA A 230 3.69 1.86 4.47
C ALA A 230 4.14 2.34 5.86
N TRP A 231 4.80 1.49 6.63
CA TRP A 231 5.39 1.86 7.92
C TRP A 231 6.50 2.91 7.75
N MET A 232 7.36 2.83 6.73
CA MET A 232 8.36 3.88 6.48
C MET A 232 7.71 5.22 6.09
N VAL A 233 6.60 5.16 5.33
CA VAL A 233 5.80 6.36 5.04
C VAL A 233 5.26 6.95 6.33
N ARG A 234 4.70 6.11 7.21
CA ARG A 234 4.16 6.51 8.50
C ARG A 234 5.20 7.20 9.37
N GLU A 235 6.37 6.59 9.60
CA GLU A 235 7.41 7.23 10.44
C GLU A 235 7.79 8.59 9.86
N ARG A 236 7.92 8.70 8.52
CA ARG A 236 8.21 9.99 7.87
C ARG A 236 7.11 11.05 8.03
N ILE A 237 5.85 10.65 8.17
CA ILE A 237 4.72 11.59 8.32
C ILE A 237 4.59 12.06 9.77
N PHE A 238 4.87 11.19 10.74
CA PHE A 238 4.50 11.41 12.15
C PHE A 238 5.67 11.54 13.13
N GLU A 239 6.92 11.37 12.69
CA GLU A 239 8.15 11.68 13.46
C GLU A 239 8.74 13.06 13.08
#